data_AF-Q4K6G2-F1
#
_entry.id   AF-Q4K6G2-F1
#
_cell.length_a   1.000
_cell.length_b   1.000
_cell.length_c   1.000
_cell.angle_alpha   90.00
_cell.angle_beta   90.00
_cell.angle_gamma   90.00
#
_symmetry.space_group_name_H-M   'P 1'
#
loop_
_entity.id
_entity.type
_entity.pdbx_description
1 polymer ?
#
loop_
_entity_poly.entity_id
_entity_poly.type
_entity_poly.pdbx_seq_one_letter_code
_entity_poly.pdbx_strand_id
1 'polypeptide(L)'
;MATYQPDSSTTWYLVQCKPRQDLRAEENLRRQGFHCYRPQRGCERVVQGRRQSGTESLFPGYLFIALEHDASWAPLRSTRGVNRLVAFNGQPLAVPVSLIESLRQRVTDMDTSLPYKGTRVCITEGCFADLEAIFESSIGDERVVLLLTLLNQQRRIELPLSSIRKI
;
A
#
# COMPACT_ATOMS: atom_id res chain seq x y z
N MET A 1 17.53 -31.33 -3.16
CA MET A 1 16.62 -30.51 -2.34
C MET A 1 17.48 -29.75 -1.35
N ALA A 2 17.71 -28.46 -1.58
CA ALA A 2 18.55 -27.64 -0.71
C ALA A 2 17.67 -26.94 0.33
N THR A 3 17.97 -27.21 1.59
CA THR A 3 17.32 -26.68 2.78
C THR A 3 17.63 -25.18 2.92
N TYR A 4 16.62 -24.32 3.02
CA TYR A 4 16.77 -22.89 3.32
C TYR A 4 16.98 -22.73 4.83
N GLN A 5 18.23 -22.55 5.24
CA GLN A 5 18.58 -22.08 6.59
C GLN A 5 18.40 -20.55 6.64
N PRO A 6 17.69 -19.99 7.64
CA PRO A 6 17.57 -18.55 7.77
C PRO A 6 18.89 -18.00 8.32
N ASP A 7 19.75 -17.48 7.45
CA ASP A 7 20.91 -16.71 7.87
C ASP A 7 20.45 -15.51 8.71
N SER A 8 20.82 -15.54 9.98
CA SER A 8 20.30 -14.70 11.06
C SER A 8 20.92 -13.30 11.11
N SER A 9 21.18 -12.67 9.96
CA SER A 9 21.94 -11.41 9.89
C SER A 9 21.27 -10.26 9.12
N THR A 10 20.06 -10.45 8.59
CA THR A 10 19.33 -9.37 7.89
C THR A 10 18.40 -8.63 8.84
N THR A 11 18.66 -7.35 9.06
CA THR A 11 17.82 -6.45 9.86
C THR A 11 17.10 -5.47 8.95
N TRP A 12 15.79 -5.28 9.19
CA TRP A 12 15.02 -4.27 8.47
C TRP A 12 15.15 -2.91 9.13
N TYR A 13 15.15 -1.87 8.32
CA TYR A 13 15.23 -0.48 8.77
C TYR A 13 14.28 0.39 7.98
N LEU A 14 13.90 1.52 8.58
CA LEU A 14 13.00 2.49 7.98
C LEU A 14 13.78 3.68 7.41
N VAL A 15 13.55 3.96 6.13
CA VAL A 15 14.12 5.09 5.39
C VAL A 15 13.03 6.11 5.13
N GLN A 16 13.33 7.37 5.43
CA GLN A 16 12.52 8.49 5.03
C GLN A 16 12.96 8.97 3.65
N CYS A 17 12.03 9.01 2.70
CA CYS A 17 12.22 9.51 1.35
C CYS A 17 11.84 10.99 1.25
N LYS A 18 12.29 11.64 0.18
CA LYS A 18 11.82 12.99 -0.17
C LYS A 18 10.35 12.94 -0.62
N PRO A 19 9.56 14.01 -0.40
CA PRO A 19 8.15 14.03 -0.77
C PRO A 19 7.93 13.63 -2.24
N ARG A 20 7.04 12.64 -2.47
CA ARG A 20 6.69 12.11 -3.80
C ARG A 20 7.86 11.50 -4.60
N GLN A 21 8.98 11.17 -3.95
CA GLN A 21 10.13 10.53 -4.58
C GLN A 21 10.41 9.12 -4.05
N ASP A 22 9.47 8.54 -3.32
CA ASP A 22 9.53 7.19 -2.75
C ASP A 22 9.71 6.10 -3.82
N LEU A 23 8.99 6.18 -4.95
CA LEU A 23 9.22 5.28 -6.09
C LEU A 23 10.66 5.40 -6.63
N ARG A 24 11.13 6.63 -6.81
CA ARG A 24 12.48 6.91 -7.32
C ARG A 24 13.55 6.45 -6.33
N ALA A 25 13.30 6.60 -5.04
CA ALA A 25 14.21 6.13 -3.99
C ALA A 25 14.32 4.61 -4.02
N GLU A 26 13.19 3.91 -4.10
CA GLU A 26 13.13 2.45 -4.22
C GLU A 26 13.91 1.95 -5.44
N GLU A 27 13.72 2.56 -6.61
CA GLU A 27 14.44 2.20 -7.84
C GLU A 27 15.96 2.36 -7.70
N ASN A 28 16.42 3.48 -7.15
CA ASN A 28 17.85 3.73 -6.99
C ASN A 28 18.48 2.81 -5.93
N LEU A 29 17.78 2.53 -4.83
CA LEU A 29 18.25 1.62 -3.80
C LEU A 29 18.34 0.18 -4.33
N ARG A 30 17.33 -0.28 -5.09
CA ARG A 30 17.38 -1.59 -5.76
C ARG A 30 18.53 -1.69 -6.76
N ARG A 31 18.80 -0.63 -7.53
CA ARG A 31 19.96 -0.57 -8.44
C ARG A 31 21.31 -0.66 -7.72
N GLN A 32 21.37 -0.21 -6.47
CA GLN A 32 22.55 -0.32 -5.61
C GLN A 32 22.64 -1.68 -4.90
N GLY A 33 21.69 -2.59 -5.12
CA GLY A 33 21.67 -3.92 -4.52
C GLY A 33 20.94 -4.01 -3.18
N PHE A 34 20.27 -2.96 -2.72
CA PHE A 34 19.50 -3.01 -1.47
C PHE A 34 18.15 -3.72 -1.66
N HIS A 35 17.83 -4.60 -0.71
CA HIS A 35 16.50 -5.18 -0.61
C HIS A 35 15.52 -4.14 -0.05
N CYS A 36 14.54 -3.73 -0.86
CA CYS A 36 13.58 -2.69 -0.50
C CYS A 36 12.15 -3.21 -0.53
N TYR A 37 11.35 -2.79 0.45
CA TYR A 37 9.93 -3.06 0.54
C TYR A 37 9.15 -1.75 0.74
N ARG A 38 8.24 -1.47 -0.19
CA ARG A 38 7.29 -0.36 -0.13
C ARG A 38 5.87 -0.93 -0.07
N PRO A 39 5.15 -0.78 1.05
CA PRO A 39 3.74 -1.13 1.10
C PRO A 39 2.95 -0.26 0.13
N GLN A 40 2.27 -0.90 -0.80
CA GLN A 40 1.59 -0.28 -1.93
C GLN A 40 0.14 -0.76 -1.99
N ARG A 41 -0.79 0.10 -2.38
CA ARG A 41 -2.19 -0.26 -2.64
C ARG A 41 -2.59 0.10 -4.06
N GLY A 42 -3.47 -0.69 -4.68
CA GLY A 42 -4.12 -0.30 -5.93
C GLY A 42 -4.96 0.97 -5.74
N CYS A 43 -4.87 1.92 -6.67
CA CYS A 43 -5.73 3.10 -6.69
C CYS A 43 -6.17 3.43 -8.13
N GLU A 44 -7.43 3.80 -8.33
CA GLU A 44 -7.83 4.39 -9.61
C GLU A 44 -7.48 5.88 -9.61
N ARG A 45 -6.63 6.30 -10.56
CA ARG A 45 -6.29 7.71 -10.74
C ARG A 45 -6.79 8.19 -12.10
N VAL A 46 -7.46 9.34 -12.11
CA VAL A 46 -7.82 10.03 -13.36
C VAL A 46 -6.63 10.86 -13.81
N VAL A 47 -5.97 10.48 -14.90
CA VAL A 47 -4.86 11.22 -15.51
C VAL A 47 -5.31 11.68 -16.89
N GLN A 48 -5.30 13.00 -17.13
CA GLN A 48 -5.70 13.61 -18.41
C GLN A 48 -7.09 13.14 -18.91
N GLY A 49 -8.07 13.08 -18.00
CA GLY A 49 -9.44 12.67 -18.32
C GLY A 49 -9.64 11.18 -18.57
N ARG A 50 -8.58 10.36 -18.53
CA ARG A 50 -8.64 8.90 -18.64
C ARG A 50 -8.36 8.26 -17.29
N ARG A 51 -9.19 7.30 -16.89
CA ARG A 51 -9.00 6.55 -15.63
C ARG A 51 -7.92 5.48 -15.87
N GLN A 52 -6.87 5.49 -15.07
CA GLN A 52 -5.80 4.50 -15.09
C GLN A 52 -5.72 3.82 -13.73
N SER A 53 -5.60 2.50 -13.73
CA SER A 53 -5.22 1.73 -12.55
C SER A 53 -3.78 2.09 -12.20
N GLY A 54 -3.59 2.76 -11.08
CA GLY A 54 -2.31 3.13 -10.52
C GLY A 54 -2.03 2.37 -9.22
N THR A 55 -0.86 2.61 -8.67
CA THR A 55 -0.49 2.08 -7.36
C THR A 55 0.09 3.21 -6.53
N GLU A 56 -0.45 3.40 -5.33
CA GLU A 56 -0.01 4.42 -4.39
C GLU A 56 0.66 3.78 -3.16
N SER A 57 1.61 4.49 -2.57
CA SER A 57 2.26 4.07 -1.33
C SER A 57 1.30 4.21 -0.16
N LEU A 58 1.18 3.16 0.67
CA LEU A 58 0.41 3.23 1.91
C LEU A 58 1.03 4.19 2.94
N PHE A 59 2.36 4.32 2.89
CA PHE A 59 3.10 5.27 3.73
C PHE A 59 3.92 6.21 2.84
N PRO A 60 3.32 7.28 2.29
CA PRO A 60 4.04 8.22 1.42
C PRO A 60 5.26 8.79 2.13
N GLY A 61 6.42 8.72 1.48
CA GLY A 61 7.69 9.22 2.02
C GLY A 61 8.41 8.26 2.97
N TYR A 62 7.95 7.01 3.12
CA TYR A 62 8.65 5.98 3.88
C TYR A 62 8.90 4.73 3.05
N LEU A 63 10.05 4.09 3.28
CA LEU A 63 10.48 2.88 2.60
C LEU A 63 11.19 1.97 3.60
N PHE A 64 10.94 0.67 3.54
CA PHE A 64 11.67 -0.31 4.34
C PHE A 64 12.83 -0.87 3.53
N ILE A 65 14.00 -1.01 4.16
CA ILE A 65 15.17 -1.64 3.57
C ILE A 65 15.66 -2.78 4.46
N ALA A 66 16.17 -3.84 3.86
CA ALA A 66 16.85 -4.91 4.56
C ALA A 66 18.36 -4.74 4.40
N LEU A 67 19.08 -4.80 5.51
CA LEU A 67 20.54 -4.68 5.55
C LEU A 67 21.14 -5.81 6.36
N GLU A 68 22.23 -6.34 5.87
CA GLU A 68 23.07 -7.26 6.63
C GLU A 68 23.85 -6.50 7.73
N HIS A 69 24.23 -7.20 8.79
CA HIS A 69 24.89 -6.59 9.95
C HIS A 69 26.21 -5.86 9.61
N ASP A 70 26.89 -6.26 8.53
CA ASP A 70 28.17 -5.67 8.06
C ASP A 70 27.99 -4.73 6.85
N ALA A 71 26.74 -4.43 6.47
CA ALA A 71 26.46 -3.59 5.31
C ALA A 71 26.72 -2.10 5.60
N SER A 72 27.36 -1.42 4.65
CA SER A 72 27.65 0.01 4.78
C SER A 72 26.41 0.87 4.58
N TRP A 73 26.21 1.81 5.50
CA TRP A 73 25.15 2.83 5.45
C TRP A 73 25.47 4.02 4.54
N ALA A 74 26.72 4.14 4.08
CA ALA A 74 27.18 5.30 3.32
C ALA A 74 26.39 5.54 2.01
N PRO A 75 26.05 4.50 1.21
CA PRO A 75 25.30 4.70 -0.04
C PRO A 75 23.89 5.26 0.17
N LEU A 76 23.24 4.98 1.31
CA LEU A 76 21.90 5.49 1.61
C LEU A 76 21.85 7.02 1.65
N ARG A 77 22.92 7.65 2.17
CA ARG A 77 23.01 9.12 2.28
C ARG A 77 23.20 9.80 0.92
N SER A 78 23.83 9.13 -0.03
CA SER A 78 24.05 9.63 -1.40
C SER A 78 22.98 9.17 -2.38
N THR A 79 21.99 8.39 -1.95
CA THR A 79 20.95 7.87 -2.83
C THR A 79 19.90 8.93 -3.16
N ARG A 80 19.66 9.12 -4.46
CA ARG A 80 18.68 10.09 -4.95
C ARG A 80 17.25 9.67 -4.60
N GLY A 81 16.56 10.55 -3.88
CA GLY A 81 15.18 10.31 -3.41
C GLY A 81 15.12 9.91 -1.94
N VAL A 82 16.25 9.54 -1.33
CA VAL A 82 16.35 9.34 0.12
C VAL A 82 16.59 10.68 0.81
N ASN A 83 15.95 10.87 1.97
CA ASN A 83 16.18 12.02 2.84
C ASN A 83 17.10 11.62 3.99
N ARG A 84 16.67 10.66 4.81
CA ARG A 84 17.44 10.17 5.95
C ARG A 84 16.97 8.79 6.39
N LEU A 85 17.82 8.10 7.13
CA LEU A 85 17.41 6.94 7.91
C LEU A 85 16.62 7.39 9.15
N VAL A 86 15.55 6.68 9.48
CA VAL A 86 14.80 6.90 10.71
C VAL A 86 15.61 6.30 11.87
N ALA A 87 15.93 7.17 12.83
CA ALA A 87 16.76 6.84 13.97
C ALA A 87 16.11 7.38 15.24
N PHE A 88 16.21 6.62 16.32
CA PHE A 88 15.78 7.02 17.65
C PHE A 88 17.03 7.19 18.52
N ASN A 89 17.18 8.35 19.18
CA ASN A 89 18.41 8.71 19.92
C ASN A 89 19.72 8.55 19.13
N GLY A 90 19.68 8.83 17.81
CA GLY A 90 20.86 8.73 16.94
C GLY A 90 21.20 7.31 16.48
N GLN A 91 20.47 6.28 16.93
CA GLN A 91 20.63 4.90 16.49
C GLN A 91 19.56 4.53 15.45
N PRO A 92 19.92 3.90 14.33
CA PRO A 92 18.98 3.31 13.38
C PRO A 92 17.89 2.48 14.08
N LEU A 93 16.62 2.74 13.75
CA LEU A 93 15.54 1.94 14.32
C LEU A 93 15.39 0.63 13.53
N ALA A 94 15.77 -0.48 14.17
CA ALA A 94 15.53 -1.81 13.64
C ALA A 94 14.03 -2.14 13.66
N VAL A 95 13.52 -2.60 12.52
CA VAL A 95 12.14 -3.05 12.35
C VAL A 95 12.12 -4.58 12.40
N PRO A 96 11.28 -5.19 13.25
CA PRO A 96 11.13 -6.64 13.28
C PRO A 96 10.64 -7.18 11.94
N VAL A 97 11.19 -8.31 11.49
CA VAL A 97 10.74 -9.00 10.25
C VAL A 97 9.24 -9.34 10.34
N SER A 98 8.76 -9.76 11.52
CA SER A 98 7.36 -10.08 11.77
C SER A 98 6.40 -8.91 11.50
N LEU A 99 6.85 -7.67 11.70
CA LEU A 99 6.07 -6.47 11.38
C LEU A 99 5.95 -6.30 9.87
N ILE A 100 7.04 -6.50 9.13
CA ILE A 100 7.04 -6.43 7.66
C ILE A 100 6.13 -7.51 7.07
N GLU A 101 6.17 -8.72 7.61
CA GLU A 101 5.32 -9.83 7.18
C GLU A 101 3.84 -9.56 7.48
N SER A 102 3.53 -9.07 8.68
CA SER A 102 2.17 -8.66 9.05
C SER A 102 1.64 -7.55 8.14
N LEU A 103 2.50 -6.58 7.78
CA LEU A 103 2.14 -5.54 6.80
C LEU A 103 1.86 -6.16 5.43
N ARG A 104 2.71 -7.05 4.93
CA ARG A 104 2.49 -7.74 3.65
C ARG A 104 1.14 -8.45 3.60
N GLN A 105 0.83 -9.24 4.63
CA GLN A 105 -0.46 -9.93 4.73
C GLN A 105 -1.64 -8.96 4.69
N ARG A 106 -1.59 -7.88 5.48
CA ARG A 106 -2.65 -6.85 5.50
C ARG A 106 -2.80 -6.13 4.17
N VAL A 107 -1.70 -5.86 3.44
CA VAL A 107 -1.77 -5.25 2.11
C VAL A 107 -2.44 -6.19 1.12
N THR A 108 -2.08 -7.48 1.14
CA THR A 108 -2.71 -8.50 0.28
C THR A 108 -4.20 -8.64 0.58
N ASP A 109 -4.59 -8.62 1.86
CA ASP A 109 -5.99 -8.64 2.26
C ASP A 109 -6.74 -7.37 1.83
N MET A 110 -6.10 -6.20 1.93
CA MET A 110 -6.66 -4.92 1.45
C MET A 110 -6.93 -4.94 -0.05
N ASP A 111 -5.96 -5.34 -0.87
CA ASP A 111 -6.11 -5.46 -2.34
C ASP A 111 -7.18 -6.50 -2.73
N THR A 112 -7.45 -7.48 -1.85
CA THR A 112 -8.51 -8.46 -2.05
C THR A 112 -9.89 -7.89 -1.66
N SER A 113 -9.94 -7.02 -0.65
CA SER A 113 -11.15 -6.42 -0.07
C SER A 113 -11.66 -5.19 -0.82
N LEU A 114 -10.79 -4.43 -1.48
CA LEU A 114 -11.18 -3.24 -2.22
C LEU A 114 -11.84 -3.67 -3.54
N PRO A 115 -13.15 -3.40 -3.74
CA PRO A 115 -13.81 -3.77 -4.97
C PRO A 115 -13.27 -2.90 -6.11
N TYR A 116 -12.96 -3.53 -7.24
CA TYR A 116 -12.65 -2.80 -8.47
C TYR A 116 -13.92 -2.20 -9.06
N LYS A 117 -13.81 -1.13 -9.86
CA LYS A 117 -14.96 -0.57 -10.56
C LYS A 117 -15.66 -1.63 -11.41
N GLY A 118 -16.99 -1.74 -11.26
CA GLY A 118 -17.78 -2.78 -11.92
C GLY A 118 -17.97 -4.05 -11.09
N THR A 119 -17.29 -4.17 -9.94
CA THR A 119 -17.48 -5.30 -9.02
C THR A 119 -18.83 -5.18 -8.32
N ARG A 120 -19.57 -6.28 -8.24
CA ARG A 120 -20.79 -6.35 -7.43
C ARG A 120 -20.39 -6.41 -5.96
N VAL A 121 -20.98 -5.51 -5.18
CA VAL A 121 -20.80 -5.43 -3.73
C VAL A 121 -22.16 -5.49 -3.07
N CYS A 122 -22.22 -6.16 -1.92
CA CYS A 122 -23.39 -6.14 -1.04
C CYS A 122 -23.18 -5.07 0.02
N ILE A 123 -24.20 -4.26 0.29
CA ILE A 123 -24.19 -3.28 1.37
C ILE A 123 -24.55 -4.02 2.65
N THR A 124 -23.71 -3.94 3.68
CA THR A 124 -23.92 -4.70 4.94
C THR A 124 -24.55 -3.87 6.05
N GLU A 125 -24.62 -2.54 5.90
CA GLU A 125 -25.08 -1.63 6.95
C GLU A 125 -25.92 -0.48 6.39
N GLY A 126 -26.81 0.10 7.22
CA GLY A 126 -27.65 1.25 6.87
C GLY A 126 -29.00 0.89 6.24
N CYS A 127 -29.69 1.88 5.70
CA CYS A 127 -31.04 1.71 5.12
C CYS A 127 -31.06 0.92 3.78
N PHE A 128 -29.88 0.62 3.24
CA PHE A 128 -29.69 -0.14 2.02
C PHE A 128 -29.02 -1.49 2.29
N ALA A 129 -29.01 -1.96 3.55
CA ALA A 129 -28.46 -3.27 3.91
C ALA A 129 -29.11 -4.39 3.07
N ASP A 130 -28.30 -5.39 2.73
CA ASP A 130 -28.62 -6.54 1.87
C ASP A 130 -28.93 -6.21 0.40
N LEU A 131 -28.75 -4.95 -0.02
CA LEU A 131 -28.86 -4.58 -1.43
C LEU A 131 -27.53 -4.73 -2.17
N GLU A 132 -27.62 -5.25 -3.40
CA GLU A 132 -26.49 -5.31 -4.31
C GLU A 132 -26.30 -3.98 -5.05
N ALA A 133 -25.05 -3.52 -5.09
CA ALA A 133 -24.66 -2.36 -5.87
C ALA A 133 -23.38 -2.67 -6.66
N ILE A 134 -23.09 -1.85 -7.66
CA ILE A 134 -21.86 -1.92 -8.45
C ILE A 134 -20.91 -0.86 -7.91
N PHE A 135 -19.69 -1.25 -7.53
CA PHE A 135 -18.68 -0.28 -7.11
C PHE A 135 -18.32 0.66 -8.27
N GLU A 136 -18.40 1.97 -8.06
CA GLU A 136 -18.10 2.97 -9.11
C GLU A 136 -16.75 3.66 -8.91
N SER A 137 -16.43 4.09 -7.67
CA SER A 137 -15.17 4.76 -7.31
C SER A 137 -15.05 4.95 -5.80
N SER A 138 -13.84 5.06 -5.26
CA SER A 138 -13.60 5.55 -3.90
C SER A 138 -13.46 7.08 -3.86
N ILE A 139 -13.96 7.70 -2.78
CA ILE A 139 -13.75 9.10 -2.43
C ILE A 139 -12.89 9.12 -1.16
N GLY A 140 -11.59 9.39 -1.32
CA GLY A 140 -10.63 9.32 -0.23
C GLY A 140 -10.39 7.88 0.24
N ASP A 141 -10.03 7.73 1.53
CA ASP A 141 -9.68 6.42 2.11
C ASP A 141 -10.86 5.71 2.78
N GLU A 142 -11.93 6.43 3.14
CA GLU A 142 -13.01 5.90 3.97
C GLU A 142 -14.37 5.82 3.27
N ARG A 143 -14.54 6.45 2.09
CA ARG A 143 -15.86 6.52 1.42
C ARG A 143 -15.80 5.95 0.02
N VAL A 144 -16.92 5.36 -0.40
CA VAL A 144 -17.10 4.72 -1.69
C VAL A 144 -18.40 5.19 -2.34
N VAL A 145 -18.36 5.32 -3.65
CA VAL A 145 -19.50 5.60 -4.52
C VAL A 145 -19.94 4.28 -5.12
N LEU A 146 -21.20 3.93 -4.91
CA LEU A 146 -21.83 2.73 -5.44
C LEU A 146 -22.97 3.09 -6.38
N LEU A 147 -23.16 2.25 -7.38
CA LEU A 147 -24.23 2.30 -8.35
C LEU A 147 -25.27 1.25 -7.96
N LEU A 148 -26.30 1.71 -7.26
CA LEU A 148 -27.42 0.89 -6.81
C LEU A 148 -28.48 0.85 -7.91
N THR A 149 -28.99 -0.34 -8.25
CA THR A 149 -30.11 -0.47 -9.20
C THR A 149 -31.41 -0.67 -8.42
N LEU A 150 -32.30 0.33 -8.47
CA LEU A 150 -33.61 0.31 -7.82
C LEU A 150 -34.69 0.60 -8.86
N LEU A 151 -35.72 -0.23 -8.95
CA LEU A 151 -36.88 -0.01 -9.83
C LEU A 151 -36.48 0.26 -11.29
N ASN A 152 -35.51 -0.51 -11.80
CA ASN A 152 -34.96 -0.36 -13.14
C ASN A 152 -34.26 0.99 -13.40
N GLN A 153 -33.92 1.74 -12.35
CA GLN A 153 -33.15 2.97 -12.40
C GLN A 153 -31.85 2.82 -11.62
N GLN A 154 -30.78 3.38 -12.17
CA GLN A 154 -29.48 3.43 -11.51
C GLN A 154 -29.37 4.69 -10.65
N ARG A 155 -29.10 4.53 -9.35
CA ARG A 155 -28.83 5.63 -8.42
C ARG A 155 -27.43 5.52 -7.85
N ARG A 156 -26.73 6.65 -7.83
CA ARG A 156 -25.45 6.77 -7.14
C ARG A 156 -25.69 7.03 -5.66
N ILE A 157 -25.00 6.26 -4.81
CA ILE A 157 -25.03 6.43 -3.36
C ILE A 157 -23.60 6.46 -2.83
N GLU A 158 -23.38 7.22 -1.76
CA GLU A 158 -22.10 7.34 -1.09
C GLU A 158 -22.18 6.69 0.29
N LEU A 159 -21.31 5.72 0.55
CA LEU A 159 -21.28 4.98 1.80
C LEU A 159 -19.84 4.85 2.32
N PRO A 160 -19.66 4.58 3.62
CA PRO A 160 -18.36 4.19 4.15
C PRO A 160 -17.88 2.87 3.53
N LEU A 161 -16.57 2.74 3.35
CA LEU A 161 -15.94 1.50 2.86
C LEU A 161 -16.17 0.32 3.81
N SER A 162 -16.35 0.59 5.11
CA SER A 162 -16.67 -0.41 6.13
C SER A 162 -18.06 -1.05 5.95
N SER A 163 -18.98 -0.37 5.27
CA SER A 163 -20.38 -0.79 5.14
C SER A 163 -20.65 -1.60 3.86
N ILE A 164 -19.59 -2.04 3.16
CA ILE A 164 -19.70 -2.83 1.95
C ILE A 164 -18.90 -4.14 2.05
N ARG A 165 -19.41 -5.18 1.40
CA ARG A 165 -18.74 -6.47 1.25
C ARG A 165 -18.72 -6.87 -0.22
N LYS A 166 -17.57 -7.32 -0.72
CA LYS A 166 -17.43 -7.89 -2.06
C LYS A 166 -18.19 -9.23 -2.14
N ILE A 167 -18.95 -9.42 -3.23
CA ILE A 167 -19.66 -10.67 -3.55
C ILE A 167 -18.78 -11.54 -4.46
#